data_AF-A0A353XRF6-F1
#
_entry.id   AF-A0A353XRF6-F1
#
_cell.length_a   1.000
_cell.length_b   1.000
_cell.length_c   1.000
_cell.angle_alpha   90.00
_cell.angle_beta   90.00
_cell.angle_gamma   90.00
#
_symmetry.space_group_name_H-M   'P 1'
#
loop_
_entity.id
_entity.type
_entity.pdbx_description
1 polymer ?
#
loop_
_entity_poly.entity_id
_entity_poly.type
_entity_poly.pdbx_seq_one_letter_code
_entity_poly.pdbx_strand_id
1 'polypeptide(L)'
;MLITELGYFALLTAFVLALLQVILPTIGVIRNQVAWQRLAPSLAWAQFAAMITSFGALIAGFYYNDFSLSYVAQHSNTLLPWYYKLSATWGGHEGSLLLWMTIMATWCALVSYFSRGLPLSMRARVLVILAGVQLMMLTMLIFTSSPF
;
A
#
# COMPACT_ATOMS: atom_id res chain seq x y z
N MET A 1 -0.17 -11.49 16.98
CA MET A 1 1.29 -11.46 16.84
C MET A 1 1.76 -11.86 15.45
N LEU A 2 1.65 -13.12 14.98
CA LEU A 2 2.22 -13.47 13.67
C LEU A 2 1.58 -12.72 12.49
N ILE A 3 0.25 -12.50 12.54
CA ILE A 3 -0.49 -11.82 11.47
C ILE A 3 -0.13 -10.33 11.40
N THR A 4 0.07 -9.68 12.55
CA THR A 4 0.41 -8.26 12.65
C THR A 4 1.84 -8.00 12.16
N GLU A 5 2.79 -8.86 12.52
CA GLU A 5 4.16 -8.85 11.98
C GLU A 5 4.15 -9.00 10.46
N LEU A 6 3.36 -9.95 9.93
CA LEU A 6 3.20 -10.14 8.48
C LEU A 6 2.62 -8.90 7.81
N GLY A 7 1.70 -8.19 8.47
CA GLY A 7 1.16 -6.92 8.02
C GLY A 7 2.21 -5.82 7.90
N TYR A 8 3.12 -5.73 8.88
CA TYR A 8 4.24 -4.80 8.85
C TYR A 8 5.27 -5.16 7.76
N PHE A 9 5.63 -6.44 7.62
CA PHE A 9 6.49 -6.89 6.52
C PHE A 9 5.87 -6.60 5.14
N ALA A 10 4.56 -6.80 4.99
CA ALA A 10 3.85 -6.45 3.76
C ALA A 10 3.90 -4.93 3.49
N LEU A 11 3.81 -4.09 4.52
CA LEU A 11 3.94 -2.63 4.40
C LEU A 11 5.34 -2.23 3.93
N LEU A 12 6.40 -2.78 4.53
CA LEU A 12 7.78 -2.55 4.11
C LEU A 12 8.01 -3.04 2.67
N THR A 13 7.43 -4.17 2.30
CA THR A 13 7.48 -4.70 0.93
C THR A 13 6.80 -3.74 -0.04
N ALA A 14 5.64 -3.17 0.32
CA ALA A 14 4.96 -2.17 -0.49
C ALA A 14 5.81 -0.91 -0.70
N PHE A 15 6.56 -0.49 0.32
CA PHE A 15 7.49 0.63 0.23
C PHE A 15 8.66 0.36 -0.73
N VAL A 16 9.30 -0.81 -0.63
CA VAL A 16 10.36 -1.22 -1.57
C VAL A 16 9.82 -1.30 -3.00
N LEU A 17 8.63 -1.86 -3.19
CA LEU A 17 7.98 -1.95 -4.51
C LEU A 17 7.66 -0.57 -5.08
N ALA A 18 7.18 0.36 -4.26
CA ALA A 18 6.94 1.76 -4.67
C ALA A 18 8.25 2.41 -5.16
N LEU A 19 9.34 2.20 -4.42
CA LEU A 19 10.66 2.74 -4.76
C LEU A 19 11.17 2.16 -6.09
N LEU A 20 11.05 0.84 -6.26
CA LEU A 20 11.39 0.18 -7.53
C LEU A 20 10.49 0.67 -8.68
N GLN A 21 9.19 0.88 -8.45
CA GLN A 21 8.26 1.37 -9.46
C GLN A 21 8.54 2.81 -9.88
N VAL A 22 9.10 3.63 -8.99
CA VAL A 22 9.57 4.98 -9.34
C VAL A 22 10.88 4.89 -10.13
N ILE A 23 11.86 4.12 -9.66
CA ILE A 23 13.22 4.15 -10.23
C ILE A 23 13.31 3.40 -11.57
N LEU A 24 12.90 2.12 -11.62
CA LEU A 24 13.17 1.25 -12.77
C LEU A 24 12.48 1.76 -14.05
N PRO A 25 11.17 2.07 -14.06
CA PRO A 25 10.50 2.55 -15.26
C PRO A 25 10.93 3.97 -15.65
N THR A 26 11.31 4.82 -14.70
CA THR A 26 11.87 6.16 -15.01
C THR A 26 13.16 6.04 -15.82
N ILE A 27 14.10 5.19 -15.36
CA ILE A 27 15.32 4.90 -16.11
C ILE A 27 14.96 4.27 -17.46
N GLY A 28 13.96 3.39 -17.50
CA GLY A 28 13.46 2.78 -18.73
C GLY A 28 12.92 3.78 -19.75
N VAL A 29 12.25 4.84 -19.29
CA VAL A 29 11.75 5.93 -20.14
C VAL A 29 12.91 6.79 -20.64
N ILE A 30 13.85 7.17 -19.77
CA ILE A 30 15.01 8.02 -20.14
C ILE A 30 15.92 7.31 -21.15
N ARG A 31 16.16 6.01 -20.95
CA ARG A 31 17.04 5.20 -21.82
C ARG A 31 16.31 4.53 -22.99
N ASN A 32 15.02 4.81 -23.19
CA ASN A 32 14.17 4.13 -24.18
C ASN A 32 14.25 2.58 -24.12
N GLN A 33 14.42 2.03 -22.92
CA GLN A 33 14.52 0.59 -22.69
C GLN A 33 13.15 -0.01 -22.41
N VAL A 34 12.60 -0.74 -23.39
CA VAL A 34 11.25 -1.34 -23.34
C VAL A 34 11.10 -2.31 -22.16
N ALA A 35 12.12 -3.11 -21.84
CA ALA A 35 12.07 -4.08 -20.74
C ALA A 35 11.77 -3.42 -19.39
N TRP A 36 12.43 -2.28 -19.11
CA TRP A 36 12.29 -1.54 -17.87
C TRP A 36 10.95 -0.80 -17.77
N GLN A 37 10.43 -0.31 -18.91
CA GLN A 37 9.09 0.30 -18.96
C GLN A 37 7.97 -0.73 -18.72
N ARG A 38 8.16 -1.99 -19.15
CA ARG A 38 7.20 -3.09 -18.92
C ARG A 38 7.10 -3.51 -17.45
N LEU A 39 8.06 -3.14 -16.60
CA LEU A 39 8.01 -3.42 -15.17
C LEU A 39 6.99 -2.55 -14.42
N ALA A 40 6.69 -1.33 -14.90
CA ALA A 40 5.74 -0.42 -14.26
C ALA A 40 4.38 -1.07 -13.88
N PRO A 41 3.65 -1.72 -14.81
CA PRO A 41 2.38 -2.38 -14.48
C PRO A 41 2.55 -3.56 -13.51
N SER A 42 3.60 -4.37 -13.65
CA SER A 42 3.84 -5.53 -12.78
C SER A 42 4.11 -5.10 -11.34
N LEU A 43 4.89 -4.03 -11.18
CA LEU A 43 5.16 -3.44 -9.87
C LEU A 43 3.91 -2.81 -9.26
N ALA A 44 3.04 -2.19 -10.06
CA ALA A 44 1.76 -1.64 -9.58
C ALA A 44 0.86 -2.74 -8.98
N TRP A 45 0.77 -3.90 -9.65
CA TRP A 45 0.02 -5.04 -9.14
C TRP A 45 0.67 -5.66 -7.90
N ALA A 46 2.00 -5.77 -7.86
CA ALA A 46 2.71 -6.25 -6.69
C ALA A 46 2.50 -5.33 -5.48
N GLN A 47 2.57 -4.02 -5.69
CA GLN A 47 2.34 -3.01 -4.66
C GLN A 47 0.90 -3.05 -4.14
N PHE A 48 -0.09 -3.22 -5.03
CA PHE A 48 -1.48 -3.45 -4.64
C PHE A 48 -1.65 -4.69 -3.76
N ALA A 49 -1.05 -5.82 -4.14
CA ALA A 49 -1.14 -7.06 -3.37
C ALA A 49 -0.51 -6.90 -1.98
N ALA A 50 0.64 -6.24 -1.89
CA ALA A 50 1.31 -5.95 -0.62
C ALA A 50 0.47 -5.02 0.28
N MET A 51 -0.12 -3.95 -0.29
CA MET A 51 -0.97 -3.02 0.46
C MET A 51 -2.25 -3.68 0.99
N ILE A 52 -2.96 -4.46 0.16
CA ILE A 52 -4.14 -5.21 0.63
C ILE A 52 -3.77 -6.20 1.74
N THR A 53 -2.63 -6.88 1.60
CA THR A 53 -2.17 -7.83 2.62
C THR A 53 -1.90 -7.12 3.94
N SER A 54 -1.23 -5.95 3.88
CA SER A 54 -0.99 -5.12 5.07
C SER A 54 -2.30 -4.65 5.70
N PHE A 55 -3.22 -4.07 4.93
CA PHE A 55 -4.50 -3.61 5.45
C PHE A 55 -5.36 -4.76 6.01
N GLY A 56 -5.39 -5.91 5.34
CA GLY A 56 -6.09 -7.10 5.81
C GLY A 56 -5.52 -7.65 7.12
N ALA A 57 -4.19 -7.60 7.29
CA ALA A 57 -3.55 -7.97 8.55
C ALA A 57 -3.93 -7.03 9.69
N LEU A 58 -4.07 -5.72 9.44
CA LEU A 58 -4.55 -4.76 10.44
C LEU A 58 -6.00 -5.05 10.84
N ILE A 59 -6.89 -5.30 9.86
CA ILE A 59 -8.29 -5.70 10.10
C ILE A 59 -8.34 -6.95 10.99
N ALA A 60 -7.50 -7.95 10.70
CA ALA A 60 -7.42 -9.16 11.52
C ALA A 60 -6.95 -8.85 12.95
N GLY A 61 -6.00 -7.93 13.13
CA GLY A 61 -5.58 -7.43 14.44
C GLY A 61 -6.73 -6.83 15.25
N PHE A 62 -7.58 -5.99 14.62
CA PHE A 62 -8.79 -5.46 15.26
C PHE A 62 -9.83 -6.54 15.56
N TYR A 63 -10.03 -7.49 14.65
CA TYR A 63 -11.01 -8.57 14.81
C TYR A 63 -10.64 -9.48 16.01
N TYR A 64 -9.39 -9.92 16.08
CA TYR A 64 -8.88 -10.76 17.17
C TYR A 64 -8.52 -9.99 18.44
N ASN A 65 -8.64 -8.65 18.44
CA ASN A 65 -8.29 -7.77 19.57
C ASN A 65 -6.84 -7.96 20.02
N ASP A 66 -5.92 -7.89 19.06
CA ASP A 66 -4.49 -7.97 19.34
C ASP A 66 -3.99 -6.68 20.01
N PHE A 67 -4.13 -6.62 21.34
CA PHE A 67 -3.72 -5.48 22.17
C PHE A 67 -2.21 -5.28 22.26
N SER A 68 -1.41 -6.15 21.62
CA SER A 68 0.02 -5.90 21.45
C SER A 68 0.28 -4.68 20.56
N LEU A 69 -0.66 -4.33 19.68
CA LEU A 69 -0.60 -3.12 18.86
C LEU A 69 -1.18 -1.94 19.65
N SER A 70 -0.39 -0.88 19.82
CA SER A 70 -0.82 0.37 20.46
C SER A 70 -2.08 0.92 19.79
N TYR A 71 -2.13 0.86 18.45
CA TYR A 71 -3.27 1.32 17.65
C TYR A 71 -4.56 0.54 17.98
N VAL A 72 -4.49 -0.79 18.08
CA VAL A 72 -5.66 -1.64 18.44
C VAL A 72 -6.06 -1.41 19.89
N ALA A 73 -5.10 -1.27 20.81
CA ALA A 73 -5.36 -1.03 22.23
C ALA A 73 -6.04 0.33 22.50
N GLN A 74 -5.74 1.34 21.69
CA GLN A 74 -6.33 2.68 21.84
C GLN A 74 -7.71 2.81 21.17
N HIS A 75 -7.99 2.02 20.14
CA HIS A 75 -9.19 2.18 19.31
C HIS A 75 -10.17 0.99 19.34
N SER A 76 -9.87 -0.10 20.04
CA SER A 76 -10.75 -1.27 20.17
C SER A 76 -10.97 -1.67 21.63
N ASN A 77 -12.07 -2.35 21.89
CA ASN A 77 -12.38 -2.97 23.18
C ASN A 77 -13.12 -4.30 22.93
N THR A 78 -12.88 -5.30 23.78
CA THR A 78 -13.39 -6.66 23.64
C THR A 78 -14.91 -6.73 23.51
N LEU A 79 -15.63 -5.82 24.17
CA LEU A 79 -17.10 -5.73 24.18
C LEU A 79 -17.70 -5.14 22.89
N LEU A 80 -16.90 -4.59 21.97
CA LEU A 80 -17.45 -4.05 20.73
C LEU A 80 -17.91 -5.15 19.77
N PRO A 81 -19.08 -4.98 19.13
CA PRO A 81 -19.47 -5.78 17.99
C PRO A 81 -18.43 -5.73 16.85
N TRP A 82 -18.30 -6.82 16.11
CA TRP A 82 -17.25 -6.99 15.08
C TRP A 82 -17.28 -5.91 13.97
N TYR A 83 -18.47 -5.41 13.62
CA TYR A 83 -18.62 -4.36 12.60
C TYR A 83 -18.05 -3.01 13.05
N TYR A 84 -18.14 -2.69 14.35
CA TYR A 84 -17.48 -1.51 14.89
C TYR A 84 -15.96 -1.68 15.00
N LYS A 85 -15.47 -2.90 15.26
CA LYS A 85 -14.02 -3.21 15.23
C LYS A 85 -13.45 -3.03 13.82
N LEU A 86 -14.20 -3.41 12.80
CA LEU A 86 -13.84 -3.16 11.40
C LEU A 86 -13.75 -1.65 11.14
N SER A 87 -14.79 -0.87 11.49
CA SER A 87 -14.76 0.59 11.30
C SER A 87 -13.66 1.29 12.11
N ALA A 88 -13.28 0.75 13.27
CA ALA A 88 -12.18 1.27 14.08
C ALA A 88 -10.82 1.14 13.38
N THR A 89 -10.69 0.20 12.43
CA THR A 89 -9.43 -0.05 11.70
C THR A 89 -8.94 1.17 10.92
N TRP A 90 -9.84 2.04 10.48
CA TRP A 90 -9.52 3.30 9.79
C TRP A 90 -10.07 4.53 10.53
N GLY A 91 -10.48 4.38 11.79
CA GLY A 91 -11.05 5.46 12.59
C GLY A 91 -10.00 6.44 13.12
N GLY A 92 -8.76 5.97 13.31
CA GLY A 92 -7.63 6.79 13.75
C GLY A 92 -6.77 7.33 12.59
N HIS A 93 -5.83 8.21 12.92
CA HIS A 93 -4.93 8.83 11.95
C HIS A 93 -4.10 7.80 11.16
N GLU A 94 -3.50 6.82 11.84
CA GLU A 94 -2.60 5.83 11.23
C GLU A 94 -3.35 4.87 10.30
N GLY A 95 -4.50 4.36 10.76
CA GLY A 95 -5.35 3.46 9.98
C GLY A 95 -6.02 4.13 8.78
N SER A 96 -6.44 5.38 8.90
CA SER A 96 -7.01 6.13 7.77
C SER A 96 -5.97 6.41 6.68
N LEU A 97 -4.71 6.68 7.07
CA LEU A 97 -3.59 6.74 6.12
C LEU A 97 -3.37 5.39 5.44
N LEU A 98 -3.33 4.27 6.17
CA LEU A 98 -3.16 2.94 5.57
C LEU A 98 -4.30 2.58 4.58
N LEU A 99 -5.54 2.93 4.92
CA LEU A 99 -6.70 2.80 4.02
C LEU A 99 -6.49 3.62 2.75
N TRP A 100 -6.15 4.90 2.89
CA TRP A 100 -5.91 5.79 1.75
C TRP A 100 -4.82 5.27 0.82
N MET A 101 -3.74 4.76 1.40
CA MET A 101 -2.64 4.15 0.67
C MET A 101 -3.05 2.88 -0.07
N THR A 102 -3.94 2.08 0.53
CA THR A 102 -4.52 0.91 -0.12
C THR A 102 -5.42 1.30 -1.30
N ILE A 103 -6.22 2.36 -1.16
CA ILE A 103 -7.04 2.91 -2.25
C ILE A 103 -6.15 3.43 -3.39
N MET A 104 -5.08 4.17 -3.09
CA MET A 104 -4.13 4.65 -4.09
C MET A 104 -3.43 3.49 -4.82
N ALA A 105 -3.03 2.44 -4.11
CA ALA A 105 -2.45 1.23 -4.72
C ALA A 105 -3.44 0.55 -5.67
N THR A 106 -4.71 0.45 -5.24
CA THR A 106 -5.80 -0.10 -6.04
C THR A 106 -6.00 0.71 -7.31
N TRP A 107 -6.03 2.04 -7.19
CA TRP A 107 -6.15 2.92 -8.35
C TRP A 107 -4.96 2.76 -9.30
N CYS A 108 -3.74 2.69 -8.80
CA CYS A 108 -2.53 2.46 -9.60
C CYS A 108 -2.62 1.14 -10.40
N ALA A 109 -3.07 0.05 -9.75
CA ALA A 109 -3.29 -1.24 -10.41
C ALA A 109 -4.39 -1.18 -11.48
N LEU A 110 -5.52 -0.54 -11.19
CA LEU A 110 -6.61 -0.36 -12.15
C LEU A 110 -6.18 0.50 -13.35
N VAL A 111 -5.48 1.61 -13.12
CA VAL A 111 -4.91 2.44 -14.18
C VAL A 111 -3.97 1.60 -15.04
N SER A 112 -3.12 0.76 -14.46
CA SER A 112 -2.22 -0.12 -15.23
C SER A 112 -2.97 -1.08 -16.16
N TYR A 113 -4.16 -1.55 -15.74
CA TYR A 113 -4.99 -2.47 -16.50
C TYR A 113 -5.80 -1.77 -17.59
N PHE A 114 -6.46 -0.65 -17.28
CA PHE A 114 -7.31 0.07 -18.23
C PHE A 114 -6.53 0.91 -19.24
N SER A 115 -5.29 1.28 -18.95
CA SER A 115 -4.43 2.07 -19.86
C SER A 115 -3.62 1.25 -20.87
N ARG A 116 -3.99 -0.02 -21.12
CA ARG A 116 -3.31 -0.91 -22.08
C ARG A 116 -3.25 -0.38 -23.52
N GLY A 117 -4.18 0.50 -23.90
CA GLY A 117 -4.20 1.13 -25.23
C GLY A 117 -3.24 2.30 -25.40
N LEU A 118 -2.61 2.80 -24.34
CA LEU A 118 -1.67 3.91 -24.42
C LEU A 118 -0.27 3.46 -24.87
N PRO A 119 0.52 4.34 -25.51
CA PRO A 119 1.93 4.11 -25.73
C PRO A 119 2.64 3.74 -24.42
N LEU A 120 3.50 2.72 -24.46
CA LEU A 120 4.15 2.16 -23.27
C LEU A 120 4.90 3.21 -22.45
N SER A 121 5.57 4.15 -23.11
CA SER A 121 6.29 5.25 -22.48
C SER A 121 5.36 6.19 -21.70
N MET A 122 4.18 6.50 -22.24
CA MET A 122 3.17 7.33 -21.57
C MET A 122 2.57 6.58 -20.37
N ARG A 123 2.23 5.31 -20.56
CA ARG A 123 1.72 4.47 -19.46
C ARG A 123 2.72 4.37 -18.31
N ALA A 124 4.00 4.13 -18.62
CA ALA A 124 5.05 4.07 -17.61
C ALA A 124 5.20 5.38 -16.83
N ARG A 125 5.15 6.54 -17.50
CA ARG A 125 5.22 7.86 -16.84
C ARG A 125 4.07 8.08 -15.86
N VAL A 126 2.83 7.74 -16.26
CA VAL A 126 1.66 7.88 -15.38
C VAL A 126 1.82 7.01 -14.13
N LEU A 127 2.23 5.75 -14.30
CA LEU A 127 2.42 4.82 -13.19
C LEU A 127 3.57 5.21 -12.26
N VAL A 128 4.64 5.82 -12.80
CA VAL A 128 5.75 6.38 -12.00
C VAL A 128 5.26 7.53 -11.12
N ILE A 129 4.47 8.45 -11.67
CA ILE A 129 3.97 9.61 -10.91
C ILE A 129 3.06 9.14 -9.77
N LEU A 130 2.13 8.21 -10.05
CA LEU A 130 1.26 7.63 -9.03
C LEU A 130 2.09 6.92 -7.94
N ALA A 131 3.09 6.13 -8.33
CA ALA A 131 3.99 5.47 -7.39
C ALA A 131 4.84 6.47 -6.57
N GLY A 132 5.22 7.61 -7.13
CA GLY A 132 5.96 8.66 -6.44
C GLY A 132 5.15 9.30 -5.31
N VAL A 133 3.88 9.63 -5.58
CA VAL A 133 2.94 10.11 -4.53
C VAL A 133 2.78 9.04 -3.45
N GLN A 134 2.64 7.79 -3.87
CA GLN A 134 2.50 6.68 -2.93
C GLN A 134 3.76 6.46 -2.08
N LEU A 135 4.95 6.57 -2.67
CA LEU A 135 6.23 6.43 -1.97
C LEU A 135 6.38 7.49 -0.86
N MET A 136 6.05 8.74 -1.17
CA MET A 136 6.12 9.85 -0.20
C MET A 136 5.22 9.58 1.02
N MET A 137 3.96 9.19 0.77
CA MET A 137 3.01 8.90 1.86
C MET A 137 3.38 7.62 2.63
N LEU A 138 3.90 6.58 1.97
CA LEU A 138 4.40 5.37 2.64
C LEU A 138 5.59 5.68 3.55
N THR A 139 6.44 6.63 3.16
CA THR A 139 7.56 7.09 3.98
C THR A 139 7.04 7.68 5.30
N MET A 140 6.06 8.60 5.23
CA MET A 140 5.45 9.16 6.44
C MET A 140 4.76 8.09 7.29
N LEU A 141 4.05 7.16 6.66
CA LEU A 141 3.36 6.09 7.37
C LEU A 141 4.33 5.20 8.15
N ILE A 142 5.46 4.80 7.56
CA ILE A 142 6.43 3.90 8.20
C ILE A 142 7.24 4.61 9.29
N PHE A 143 7.69 5.85 9.05
CA PHE A 143 8.61 6.53 9.97
C PHE A 143 7.94 7.41 11.01
N THR A 144 6.68 7.82 10.81
CA THR A 144 6.02 8.81 11.67
C THR A 144 4.70 8.31 12.25
N SER A 145 3.99 7.41 11.57
CA SER A 145 2.60 7.06 11.93
C SER A 145 2.31 5.58 11.67
N SER A 146 3.20 4.68 12.13
CA SER A 146 3.06 3.25 11.87
C SER A 146 1.85 2.68 12.63
N PRO A 147 0.88 2.05 11.94
CA PRO A 147 -0.25 1.37 12.59
C PRO A 147 0.12 0.00 13.17
N PHE A 148 1.34 -0.47 12.92
CA PHE A 148 1.92 -1.73 13.39
C PHE A 148 3.09 -1.48 14.33
#